data_AF-A0A9D6U0I1-F1
#
_entry.id   AF-A0A9D6U0I1-F1
#
_cell.length_a   1.000
_cell.length_b   1.000
_cell.length_c   1.000
_cell.angle_alpha   90.00
_cell.angle_beta   90.00
_cell.angle_gamma   90.00
#
_symmetry.space_group_name_H-M   'P 1'
#
loop_
_entity.id
_entity.type
_entity.pdbx_description
1 polymer ?
#
loop_
_entity_poly.entity_id
_entity_poly.type
_entity_poly.pdbx_seq_one_letter_code
_entity_poly.pdbx_strand_id
1 'polypeptide(L)'
;MKGETVTEITAAAKVMRAKATRIPVGDSLVDLDRDEINVDRETVVDTCGTGGDATHTFNVSTTTAFVVAAAGLRVAKHGNRAVSSRCGSADVIEALGINLALTPEQVAQCVNEVGIGFLFAPQLHGAMRYAIGPRREIGIRTIFNILGPLTNPAGANVQVLGVYDASLTEPLARVLGRLGSKSAFVVFGEGSFDEISIIGPT
;
A
#
# COMPACT_ATOMS: atom_id res chain seq x y z
N MET A 1 7.53 4.71 -25.93
CA MET A 1 7.90 3.55 -25.08
C MET A 1 6.77 2.53 -25.11
N LYS A 2 7.05 1.24 -24.81
CA LYS A 2 6.13 0.10 -24.95
C LYS A 2 4.90 0.16 -24.02
N GLY A 3 5.06 0.68 -22.80
CA GLY A 3 4.10 0.52 -21.70
C GLY A 3 4.17 -0.87 -21.07
N GLU A 4 4.13 -0.94 -19.75
CA GLU A 4 4.16 -2.18 -18.99
C GLU A 4 2.81 -2.91 -19.04
N THR A 5 2.86 -4.22 -19.30
CA THR A 5 1.67 -5.08 -19.34
C THR A 5 1.31 -5.56 -17.95
N VAL A 6 0.04 -5.96 -17.77
CA VAL A 6 -0.45 -6.62 -16.54
C VAL A 6 0.46 -7.79 -16.12
N THR A 7 0.94 -8.58 -17.08
CA THR A 7 1.81 -9.73 -16.81
C THR A 7 3.18 -9.31 -16.27
N GLU A 8 3.82 -8.30 -16.87
CA GLU A 8 5.12 -7.77 -16.42
C GLU A 8 5.02 -7.15 -15.02
N ILE A 9 3.98 -6.34 -14.78
CA ILE A 9 3.73 -5.70 -13.48
C ILE A 9 3.47 -6.78 -12.41
N THR A 10 2.63 -7.77 -12.72
CA THR A 10 2.35 -8.90 -11.81
C THR A 10 3.63 -9.64 -11.44
N ALA A 11 4.47 -9.98 -12.42
CA ALA A 11 5.70 -10.72 -12.18
C ALA A 11 6.69 -9.92 -11.32
N ALA A 12 6.88 -8.63 -11.63
CA ALA A 12 7.73 -7.74 -10.85
C ALA A 12 7.24 -7.60 -9.40
N ALA A 13 5.94 -7.40 -9.19
CA ALA A 13 5.34 -7.31 -7.86
C ALA A 13 5.51 -8.62 -7.07
N LYS A 14 5.33 -9.79 -7.70
CA LYS A 14 5.57 -11.10 -7.05
C LYS A 14 7.02 -11.24 -6.56
N VAL A 15 7.99 -10.86 -7.39
CA VAL A 15 9.42 -10.91 -7.00
C VAL A 15 9.71 -9.94 -5.87
N MET A 16 9.17 -8.71 -5.92
CA MET A 16 9.33 -7.74 -4.84
C MET A 16 8.71 -8.23 -3.52
N ARG A 17 7.50 -8.82 -3.55
CA ARG A 17 6.88 -9.44 -2.37
C ARG A 17 7.71 -10.59 -1.81
N ALA A 18 8.28 -11.44 -2.68
CA ALA A 18 9.10 -12.57 -2.27
C ALA A 18 10.46 -12.16 -1.66
N LYS A 19 10.94 -10.95 -1.97
CA LYS A 19 12.18 -10.39 -1.43
C LYS A 19 11.96 -9.39 -0.29
N ALA A 20 10.70 -9.10 0.04
CA ALA A 20 10.36 -8.21 1.15
C ALA A 20 10.51 -8.93 2.50
N THR A 21 10.87 -8.20 3.53
CA THR A 21 10.76 -8.65 4.92
C THR A 21 9.28 -8.78 5.25
N ARG A 22 8.81 -10.01 5.47
CA ARG A 22 7.38 -10.28 5.72
C ARG A 22 6.97 -9.78 7.10
N ILE A 23 5.74 -9.30 7.19
CA ILE A 23 5.09 -8.99 8.46
C ILE A 23 4.07 -10.10 8.74
N PRO A 24 4.22 -10.88 9.83
CA PRO A 24 3.30 -11.97 10.14
C PRO A 24 1.98 -11.42 10.72
N VAL A 25 1.05 -11.05 9.84
CA VAL A 25 -0.31 -10.62 10.20
C VAL A 25 -1.28 -11.76 9.94
N GLY A 26 -2.16 -12.06 10.90
CA GLY A 26 -3.25 -13.04 10.71
C GLY A 26 -2.93 -14.51 11.01
N ASP A 27 -1.67 -14.88 11.23
CA ASP A 27 -1.29 -16.27 11.59
C ASP A 27 -1.79 -16.71 12.99
N SER A 28 -2.21 -15.77 13.84
CA SER A 28 -2.67 -16.06 15.21
C SER A 28 -4.13 -16.51 15.32
N LEU A 29 -4.88 -16.56 14.22
CA LEU A 29 -6.28 -17.02 14.22
C LEU A 29 -6.58 -17.82 12.95
N VAL A 30 -5.91 -18.96 12.78
CA VAL A 30 -6.61 -20.08 12.14
C VAL A 30 -7.59 -20.57 13.21
N ASP A 31 -8.82 -20.05 13.20
CA ASP A 31 -9.89 -20.64 14.02
C ASP A 31 -9.98 -22.11 13.57
N LEU A 32 -9.52 -23.02 14.43
CA LEU A 32 -9.54 -24.46 14.19
C LEU A 32 -10.98 -24.98 14.13
N ASP A 33 -11.94 -24.20 14.63
CA ASP A 33 -13.36 -24.31 14.30
C ASP A 33 -13.64 -23.61 12.97
N ARG A 34 -13.45 -24.36 11.87
CA ARG A 34 -13.82 -23.95 10.50
C ARG A 34 -15.33 -23.70 10.30
N ASP A 35 -16.14 -23.88 11.34
CA ASP A 35 -17.59 -23.68 11.29
C ASP A 35 -18.00 -22.20 11.41
N GLU A 36 -17.10 -21.31 11.85
CA GLU A 36 -17.31 -19.85 11.86
C GLU A 36 -16.17 -19.10 11.13
N ILE A 37 -16.21 -19.06 9.80
CA ILE A 37 -15.34 -18.16 9.01
C ILE A 37 -15.74 -16.71 9.34
N ASN A 38 -15.01 -16.06 10.25
CA ASN A 38 -15.17 -14.63 10.48
C ASN A 38 -14.36 -13.85 9.43
N VAL A 39 -15.04 -13.48 8.34
CA VAL A 39 -14.46 -12.74 7.21
C VAL A 39 -13.77 -11.44 7.64
N ASP A 40 -14.27 -10.78 8.69
CA ASP A 40 -13.70 -9.53 9.19
C ASP A 40 -12.35 -9.75 9.89
N ARG A 41 -12.18 -10.90 10.56
CA ARG A 41 -10.88 -11.26 11.19
C ARG A 41 -9.80 -11.59 10.17
N GLU A 42 -10.16 -12.16 9.02
CA GLU A 42 -9.22 -12.43 7.93
C GLU A 42 -8.96 -11.22 7.02
N THR A 43 -9.70 -10.13 7.19
CA THR A 43 -9.60 -8.95 6.34
C THR A 43 -8.46 -8.06 6.84
N VAL A 44 -7.47 -7.83 5.98
CA VAL A 44 -6.38 -6.89 6.21
C VAL A 44 -6.42 -5.84 5.10
N VAL A 45 -6.68 -4.60 5.50
CA VAL A 45 -6.87 -3.47 4.61
C VAL A 45 -5.55 -2.73 4.42
N ASP A 46 -5.28 -2.31 3.19
CA ASP A 46 -4.28 -1.28 2.88
C ASP A 46 -4.91 -0.14 2.09
N THR A 47 -4.48 1.08 2.38
CA THR A 47 -4.88 2.29 1.68
C THR A 47 -3.61 2.99 1.23
N CYS A 48 -3.32 2.94 -0.06
CA CYS A 48 -2.07 3.46 -0.59
C CYS A 48 -2.28 4.06 -1.98
N GLY A 49 -1.42 5.01 -2.33
CA GLY A 49 -1.42 5.67 -3.64
C GLY A 49 -0.09 5.47 -4.32
N THR A 50 -0.09 5.53 -5.64
CA THR A 50 1.16 5.61 -6.43
C THR A 50 1.94 6.89 -6.15
N GLY A 51 1.26 7.94 -5.65
CA GLY A 51 1.78 9.28 -5.43
C GLY A 51 2.15 9.99 -6.73
N GLY A 52 2.63 11.23 -6.59
CA GLY A 52 3.07 12.03 -7.73
C GLY A 52 1.92 12.60 -8.55
N ASP A 53 0.75 12.74 -7.95
CA ASP A 53 -0.47 13.35 -8.47
C ASP A 53 -0.38 14.89 -8.57
N ALA A 54 0.62 15.48 -7.90
CA ALA A 54 0.95 16.92 -7.87
C ALA A 54 -0.14 17.84 -7.31
N THR A 55 -1.13 17.29 -6.61
CA THR A 55 -2.28 18.04 -6.11
C THR A 55 -2.06 18.68 -4.73
N HIS A 56 -0.97 18.30 -4.05
CA HIS A 56 -0.59 18.81 -2.72
C HIS A 56 -1.70 18.72 -1.67
N THR A 57 -2.56 17.72 -1.77
CA THR A 57 -3.53 17.37 -0.74
C THR A 57 -2.82 16.95 0.56
N PHE A 58 -3.56 16.96 1.66
CA PHE A 58 -3.09 16.34 2.90
C PHE A 58 -3.04 14.80 2.72
N ASN A 59 -2.47 14.07 3.69
CA ASN A 59 -2.32 12.61 3.60
C ASN A 59 -3.66 11.86 3.81
N VAL A 60 -4.55 11.95 2.82
CA VAL A 60 -5.90 11.35 2.83
C VAL A 60 -5.83 9.87 3.15
N SER A 61 -5.05 9.08 2.41
CA SER A 61 -4.89 7.65 2.70
C SER A 61 -4.37 7.34 4.11
N THR A 62 -3.56 8.21 4.74
CA THR A 62 -3.11 8.00 6.13
C THR A 62 -4.24 8.26 7.12
N THR A 63 -5.01 9.33 6.91
CA THR A 63 -6.20 9.62 7.71
C THR A 63 -7.24 8.51 7.57
N THR A 64 -7.50 8.04 6.35
CA THR A 64 -8.42 6.92 6.09
C THR A 64 -8.01 5.66 6.82
N ALA A 65 -6.72 5.33 6.87
CA ALA A 65 -6.23 4.16 7.62
C ALA A 65 -6.63 4.20 9.11
N PHE A 66 -6.52 5.37 9.76
CA PHE A 66 -6.96 5.52 11.16
C PHE A 66 -8.48 5.35 11.31
N VAL A 67 -9.27 5.91 10.39
CA VAL A 67 -10.74 5.78 10.43
C VAL A 67 -11.17 4.33 10.22
N VAL A 68 -10.56 3.62 9.27
CA VAL A 68 -10.85 2.20 9.00
C VAL A 68 -10.48 1.33 10.20
N ALA A 69 -9.33 1.58 10.84
CA ALA A 69 -8.94 0.87 12.05
C ALA A 69 -9.91 1.13 13.21
N ALA A 70 -10.35 2.38 13.39
CA ALA A 70 -11.34 2.75 14.40
C ALA A 70 -12.72 2.11 14.14
N ALA A 71 -13.04 1.77 12.88
CA ALA A 71 -14.23 1.01 12.52
C ALA A 71 -14.12 -0.51 12.79
N GLY A 72 -12.98 -0.98 13.32
CA GLY A 72 -12.78 -2.37 13.75
C GLY A 72 -12.07 -3.28 12.74
N LEU A 73 -11.64 -2.76 11.59
CA LEU A 73 -10.91 -3.53 10.58
C LEU A 73 -9.40 -3.47 10.82
N ARG A 74 -8.69 -4.55 10.52
CA ARG A 74 -7.22 -4.58 10.60
C ARG A 74 -6.63 -3.81 9.43
N VAL A 75 -5.73 -2.87 9.72
CA VAL A 75 -5.06 -2.04 8.71
C VAL A 75 -3.56 -2.28 8.74
N ALA A 76 -3.02 -2.78 7.64
CA ALA A 76 -1.57 -2.86 7.41
C ALA A 76 -1.18 -1.80 6.39
N LYS A 77 -1.05 -0.55 6.82
CA LYS A 77 -0.81 0.57 5.90
C LYS A 77 0.63 0.53 5.40
N HIS A 78 0.81 0.29 4.10
CA HIS A 78 2.13 0.38 3.46
C HIS A 78 2.41 1.83 3.05
N GLY A 79 3.56 2.34 3.44
CA GLY A 79 3.86 3.76 3.26
C GLY A 79 5.34 4.08 3.11
N ASN A 80 5.60 5.28 2.61
CA ASN A 80 6.95 5.79 2.37
C ASN A 80 7.05 7.27 2.76
N ARG A 81 8.27 7.81 2.76
CA ARG A 81 8.50 9.26 2.83
C ARG A 81 8.15 9.92 1.50
N ALA A 82 7.86 11.22 1.54
CA ALA A 82 7.65 11.98 0.32
C ALA A 82 8.86 11.89 -0.62
N VAL A 83 8.60 11.66 -1.90
CA VAL A 83 9.61 11.79 -2.97
C VAL A 83 9.44 13.10 -3.72
N SER A 84 8.19 13.56 -3.92
CA SER A 84 7.84 14.79 -4.63
C SER A 84 6.79 15.67 -3.94
N SER A 85 6.05 15.14 -2.95
CA SER A 85 5.08 15.91 -2.16
C SER A 85 5.76 16.65 -1.01
N ARG A 86 5.03 17.55 -0.33
CA ARG A 86 5.50 18.23 0.88
C ARG A 86 5.55 17.32 2.11
N CYS A 87 4.77 16.24 2.11
CA CYS A 87 4.58 15.36 3.26
C CYS A 87 4.11 14.00 2.77
N GLY A 88 4.85 12.93 3.08
CA GLY A 88 4.46 11.56 2.82
C GLY A 88 3.83 10.92 4.05
N SER A 89 3.29 9.71 3.90
CA SER A 89 2.62 9.00 4.98
C SER A 89 3.56 8.77 6.17
N ALA A 90 4.84 8.42 5.91
CA ALA A 90 5.81 8.22 6.97
C ALA A 90 6.11 9.50 7.76
N ASP A 91 6.09 10.66 7.09
CA ASP A 91 6.35 11.94 7.74
C ASP A 91 5.20 12.32 8.70
N VAL A 92 3.95 11.98 8.34
CA VAL A 92 2.78 12.12 9.25
C VAL A 92 2.91 11.21 10.47
N ILE A 93 3.23 9.94 10.26
CA ILE A 93 3.36 8.95 11.33
C ILE A 93 4.46 9.36 12.32
N GLU A 94 5.61 9.82 11.82
CA GLU A 94 6.71 10.34 12.64
C GLU A 94 6.31 11.62 13.41
N ALA A 95 5.60 12.54 12.76
CA ALA A 95 5.11 13.78 13.40
C ALA A 95 4.07 13.51 14.50
N LEU A 96 3.32 12.41 14.40
CA LEU A 96 2.40 11.94 15.45
C LEU A 96 3.13 11.25 16.63
N GLY A 97 4.46 11.16 16.58
CA GLY A 97 5.27 10.54 17.64
C GLY A 97 5.37 9.02 17.56
N ILE A 98 4.93 8.41 16.45
CA ILE A 98 5.02 6.96 16.26
C ILE A 98 6.41 6.62 15.74
N ASN A 99 7.06 5.65 16.41
CA ASN A 99 8.37 5.16 15.99
C ASN A 99 8.28 4.41 14.65
N LEU A 100 9.02 4.88 13.64
CA LEU A 100 9.12 4.20 12.34
C LEU A 100 10.11 3.03 12.32
N ALA A 101 10.92 2.86 13.38
CA ALA A 101 11.93 1.81 13.51
C ALA A 101 11.45 0.59 14.29
N LEU A 102 10.15 0.27 14.19
CA LEU A 102 9.60 -0.97 14.75
C LEU A 102 10.12 -2.18 13.98
N THR A 103 10.38 -3.28 14.69
CA THR A 103 10.69 -4.55 14.05
C THR A 103 9.45 -5.12 13.34
N PRO A 104 9.62 -6.04 12.38
CA PRO A 104 8.49 -6.73 11.74
C PRO A 104 7.49 -7.34 12.73
N GLU A 105 7.99 -7.92 13.82
CA GLU A 105 7.20 -8.55 14.88
C GLU A 105 6.42 -7.51 15.67
N GLN A 106 7.02 -6.35 15.96
CA GLN A 106 6.33 -5.24 16.63
C GLN A 106 5.25 -4.63 15.74
N VAL A 107 5.50 -4.47 14.44
CA VAL A 107 4.47 -4.02 13.49
C VAL A 107 3.32 -5.02 13.43
N ALA A 108 3.62 -6.33 13.39
CA ALA A 108 2.60 -7.37 13.45
C ALA A 108 1.77 -7.28 14.74
N GLN A 109 2.41 -7.06 15.89
CA GLN A 109 1.74 -6.84 17.16
C GLN A 109 0.80 -5.64 17.10
N CYS A 110 1.22 -4.51 16.52
CA CYS A 110 0.36 -3.34 16.33
C CYS A 110 -0.88 -3.67 15.49
N VAL A 111 -0.72 -4.40 14.38
CA VAL A 111 -1.88 -4.80 13.55
C VAL A 111 -2.82 -5.73 14.31
N ASN A 112 -2.28 -6.69 15.07
CA ASN A 112 -3.07 -7.70 15.75
C ASN A 112 -3.77 -7.19 17.03
N GLU A 113 -3.12 -6.33 17.80
CA GLU A 113 -3.62 -5.86 19.11
C GLU A 113 -4.27 -4.48 19.04
N VAL A 114 -3.72 -3.56 18.24
CA VAL A 114 -4.24 -2.18 18.09
C VAL A 114 -5.20 -2.07 16.89
N GLY A 115 -5.10 -3.00 15.94
CA GLY A 115 -5.88 -2.98 14.70
C GLY A 115 -5.23 -2.19 13.57
N ILE A 116 -4.08 -1.56 13.80
CA ILE A 116 -3.34 -0.82 12.78
C ILE A 116 -1.83 -0.92 12.96
N GLY A 117 -1.12 -1.14 11.85
CA GLY A 117 0.34 -1.07 11.78
C GLY A 117 0.79 -0.29 10.55
N PHE A 118 1.88 0.48 10.71
CA PHE A 118 2.51 1.20 9.62
C PHE A 118 3.73 0.43 9.11
N LEU A 119 3.72 0.08 7.83
CA LEU A 119 4.73 -0.74 7.18
C LEU A 119 5.65 0.20 6.39
N PHE A 120 6.80 0.53 6.96
CA PHE A 120 7.71 1.50 6.35
C PHE A 120 8.55 0.88 5.22
N ALA A 121 8.22 1.23 3.97
CA ALA A 121 8.75 0.59 2.77
C ALA A 121 10.29 0.50 2.70
N PRO A 122 11.08 1.54 3.06
CA PRO A 122 12.55 1.47 3.01
C PRO A 122 13.16 0.40 3.93
N GLN A 123 12.51 0.06 5.04
CA GLN A 123 12.98 -1.00 5.94
C GLN A 123 12.59 -2.40 5.45
N LEU A 124 11.45 -2.51 4.77
CA LEU A 124 10.86 -3.80 4.39
C LEU A 124 11.27 -4.28 2.99
N HIS A 125 11.69 -3.36 2.12
CA HIS A 125 12.12 -3.66 0.75
C HIS A 125 13.62 -3.43 0.54
N GLY A 126 14.48 -4.10 1.33
CA GLY A 126 15.94 -3.89 1.29
C GLY A 126 16.59 -4.06 -0.09
N ALA A 127 16.04 -4.92 -0.95
CA ALA A 127 16.51 -5.10 -2.33
C ALA A 127 16.31 -3.85 -3.22
N MET A 128 15.39 -2.94 -2.85
CA MET A 128 15.15 -1.71 -3.60
C MET A 128 16.34 -0.75 -3.59
N ARG A 129 17.29 -0.90 -2.66
CA ARG A 129 18.51 -0.09 -2.61
C ARG A 129 19.29 -0.11 -3.95
N TYR A 130 19.23 -1.22 -4.67
CA TYR A 130 19.91 -1.38 -5.97
C TYR A 130 19.20 -0.62 -7.11
N ALA A 131 17.92 -0.29 -6.95
CA ALA A 131 17.14 0.46 -7.94
C ALA A 131 17.10 1.97 -7.64
N ILE A 132 17.41 2.41 -6.42
CA ILE A 132 17.29 3.83 -6.03
C ILE A 132 18.21 4.74 -6.86
N GLY A 133 19.49 4.38 -7.01
CA GLY A 133 20.46 5.16 -7.79
C GLY A 133 20.02 5.35 -9.25
N PRO A 134 19.83 4.26 -10.01
CA PRO A 134 19.36 4.33 -11.39
C PRO A 134 18.05 5.11 -11.55
N ARG A 135 17.09 4.94 -10.63
CA ARG A 135 15.82 5.69 -10.67
C ARG A 135 16.02 7.20 -10.52
N ARG A 136 16.96 7.63 -9.68
CA ARG A 136 17.29 9.05 -9.50
C ARG A 136 17.96 9.63 -10.74
N GLU A 137 18.87 8.89 -11.35
CA GLU A 137 19.56 9.29 -12.59
C GLU A 137 18.60 9.41 -13.78
N ILE A 138 17.66 8.47 -13.89
CA ILE A 138 16.63 8.47 -14.96
C ILE A 138 15.65 9.64 -14.79
N GLY A 139 15.30 10.01 -13.56
CA GLY A 139 14.52 11.24 -13.27
C GLY A 139 13.07 11.26 -13.79
N ILE A 140 12.58 10.17 -14.39
CA ILE A 140 11.21 10.03 -14.89
C ILE A 140 10.49 8.85 -14.23
N ARG A 141 9.17 8.81 -14.36
CA ARG A 141 8.35 7.69 -13.87
C ARG A 141 8.72 6.40 -14.60
N THR A 142 8.73 5.30 -13.85
CA THR A 142 9.00 3.94 -14.34
C THR A 142 8.03 2.96 -13.70
N ILE A 143 8.07 1.68 -14.08
CA ILE A 143 7.35 0.60 -13.39
C ILE A 143 7.48 0.65 -11.85
N PHE A 144 8.62 1.10 -11.31
CA PHE A 144 8.80 1.18 -9.85
C PHE A 144 7.90 2.21 -9.15
N ASN A 145 7.30 3.15 -9.89
CA ASN A 145 6.31 4.09 -9.34
C ASN A 145 4.95 3.43 -9.07
N ILE A 146 4.63 2.34 -9.76
CA ILE A 146 3.38 1.61 -9.58
C ILE A 146 3.54 0.32 -8.75
N LEU A 147 4.78 -0.14 -8.52
CA LEU A 147 5.02 -1.38 -7.77
C LEU A 147 4.85 -1.24 -6.26
N GLY A 148 5.15 -0.08 -5.66
CA GLY A 148 5.10 0.09 -4.20
C GLY A 148 3.76 -0.28 -3.55
N PRO A 149 2.63 0.23 -4.06
CA PRO A 149 1.30 -0.11 -3.56
C PRO A 149 0.90 -1.59 -3.78
N LEU A 150 1.57 -2.27 -4.71
CA LEU A 150 1.30 -3.68 -5.03
C LEU A 150 2.09 -4.65 -4.14
N THR A 151 3.00 -4.16 -3.29
CA THR A 151 3.99 -5.02 -2.59
C THR A 151 3.87 -5.02 -1.08
N ASN A 152 2.68 -4.75 -0.53
CA ASN A 152 2.43 -4.79 0.90
C ASN A 152 2.94 -6.11 1.54
N PRO A 153 3.92 -6.05 2.47
CA PRO A 153 4.57 -7.25 3.03
C PRO A 153 3.76 -7.98 4.12
N ALA A 154 2.64 -7.42 4.58
CA ALA A 154 1.66 -8.12 5.44
C ALA A 154 0.63 -8.93 4.64
N GLY A 155 0.62 -8.84 3.31
CA GLY A 155 -0.33 -9.58 2.49
C GLY A 155 -1.76 -9.05 2.58
N ALA A 156 -1.92 -7.72 2.73
CA ALA A 156 -3.23 -7.08 2.68
C ALA A 156 -4.07 -7.59 1.50
N ASN A 157 -5.28 -8.05 1.80
CA ASN A 157 -6.17 -8.72 0.86
C ASN A 157 -7.36 -7.85 0.44
N VAL A 158 -7.56 -6.69 1.10
CA VAL A 158 -8.49 -5.65 0.69
C VAL A 158 -7.71 -4.34 0.50
N GLN A 159 -7.88 -3.68 -0.65
CA GLN A 159 -7.10 -2.48 -0.96
C GLN A 159 -7.93 -1.36 -1.58
N VAL A 160 -7.66 -0.13 -1.18
CA VAL A 160 -7.99 1.06 -1.98
C VAL A 160 -6.67 1.63 -2.51
N LEU A 161 -6.53 1.61 -3.82
CA LEU A 161 -5.32 2.00 -4.53
C LEU A 161 -5.55 3.25 -5.38
N GLY A 162 -4.93 4.34 -4.97
CA GLY A 162 -4.82 5.56 -5.77
C GLY A 162 -3.83 5.44 -6.92
N VAL A 163 -4.19 5.91 -8.12
CA VAL A 163 -3.24 6.04 -9.24
C VAL A 163 -3.11 7.48 -9.74
N TYR A 164 -1.91 7.89 -10.16
CA TYR A 164 -1.67 9.23 -10.72
C TYR A 164 -2.15 9.41 -12.17
N ASP A 165 -2.60 8.34 -12.82
CA ASP A 165 -3.02 8.32 -14.23
C ASP A 165 -4.21 7.37 -14.40
N ALA A 166 -5.30 7.86 -14.98
CA ALA A 166 -6.53 7.12 -15.12
C ALA A 166 -6.36 5.82 -15.91
N SER A 167 -5.41 5.77 -16.85
CA SER A 167 -5.12 4.57 -17.65
C SER A 167 -4.53 3.42 -16.85
N LEU A 168 -4.06 3.67 -15.62
CA LEU A 168 -3.52 2.65 -14.72
C LEU A 168 -4.62 1.92 -13.91
N THR A 169 -5.84 2.46 -13.86
CA THR A 169 -6.93 1.91 -13.04
C THR A 169 -7.22 0.44 -13.38
N GLU A 170 -7.59 0.15 -14.63
CA GLU A 170 -7.91 -1.20 -15.08
C GLU A 170 -6.68 -2.15 -15.01
N PRO A 171 -5.49 -1.80 -15.54
CA PRO A 171 -4.32 -2.67 -15.44
C PRO A 171 -3.98 -3.05 -14.00
N LEU A 172 -3.97 -2.09 -13.07
CA LEU A 172 -3.62 -2.37 -11.68
C LEU A 172 -4.70 -3.14 -10.95
N ALA A 173 -5.98 -2.94 -11.26
CA ALA A 173 -7.07 -3.75 -10.73
C ALA A 173 -6.89 -5.23 -11.14
N ARG A 174 -6.54 -5.49 -12.41
CA ARG A 174 -6.23 -6.84 -12.90
C ARG A 174 -4.98 -7.43 -12.24
N VAL A 175 -3.95 -6.61 -11.99
CA VAL A 175 -2.75 -7.05 -11.27
C VAL A 175 -3.09 -7.47 -9.84
N LEU A 176 -3.85 -6.66 -9.10
CA LEU A 176 -4.29 -6.98 -7.74
C LEU A 176 -5.05 -8.30 -7.68
N GLY A 177 -5.97 -8.54 -8.62
CA GLY A 177 -6.64 -9.83 -8.75
C GLY A 177 -5.67 -11.00 -8.97
N ARG A 178 -4.66 -10.85 -9.84
CA ARG A 178 -3.61 -11.87 -10.06
C ARG A 178 -2.65 -12.06 -8.88
N LEU A 179 -2.57 -11.07 -7.99
CA LEU A 179 -1.77 -11.09 -6.77
C LEU A 179 -2.55 -11.63 -5.56
N GLY A 180 -3.84 -11.95 -5.74
CA GLY A 180 -4.66 -12.62 -4.73
C GLY A 180 -5.47 -11.70 -3.82
N SER A 181 -5.67 -10.42 -4.19
CA SER A 181 -6.59 -9.55 -3.44
C SER A 181 -8.01 -10.11 -3.48
N LYS A 182 -8.68 -10.18 -2.33
CA LYS A 182 -10.10 -10.59 -2.20
C LYS A 182 -11.02 -9.50 -2.76
N SER A 183 -10.71 -8.24 -2.49
CA SER A 183 -11.43 -7.07 -3.02
C SER A 183 -10.47 -5.89 -3.20
N ALA A 184 -10.64 -5.09 -4.25
CA ALA A 184 -9.86 -3.88 -4.41
C ALA A 184 -10.60 -2.83 -5.24
N PHE A 185 -10.46 -1.57 -4.84
CA PHE A 185 -10.75 -0.41 -5.68
C PHE A 185 -9.44 0.19 -6.18
N VAL A 186 -9.36 0.48 -7.48
CA VAL A 186 -8.28 1.29 -8.04
C VAL A 186 -8.92 2.56 -8.59
N VAL A 187 -8.50 3.71 -8.07
CA VAL A 187 -9.21 4.98 -8.23
C VAL A 187 -8.31 6.06 -8.82
N PHE A 188 -8.93 6.93 -9.63
CA PHE A 188 -8.34 8.16 -10.14
C PHE A 188 -9.38 9.27 -10.05
N GLY A 189 -9.19 10.23 -9.15
CA GLY A 189 -10.15 11.31 -8.94
C GLY A 189 -9.99 12.46 -9.95
N GLU A 190 -11.11 13.07 -10.35
CA GLU A 190 -11.08 14.34 -11.09
C GLU A 190 -10.26 15.39 -10.34
N GLY A 191 -9.43 16.13 -11.08
CA GLY A 191 -8.40 17.00 -10.50
C GLY A 191 -7.03 16.34 -10.40
N SER A 192 -6.85 15.20 -11.07
CA SER A 192 -5.66 14.35 -11.07
C SER A 192 -5.29 13.82 -9.69
N PHE A 193 -6.27 13.55 -8.83
CA PHE A 193 -6.03 12.96 -7.52
C PHE A 193 -5.74 11.47 -7.66
N ASP A 194 -4.71 10.99 -6.98
CA ASP A 194 -4.58 9.55 -6.69
C ASP A 194 -5.40 9.16 -5.45
N GLU A 195 -6.59 9.77 -5.30
CA GLU A 195 -7.55 9.58 -4.22
C GLU A 195 -8.96 9.73 -4.79
N ILE A 196 -10.00 9.37 -4.03
CA ILE A 196 -11.40 9.64 -4.40
C ILE A 196 -11.64 11.15 -4.40
N SER A 197 -12.16 11.68 -5.51
CA SER A 197 -12.40 13.11 -5.66
C SER A 197 -13.63 13.58 -4.88
N ILE A 198 -13.53 14.78 -4.29
CA ILE A 198 -14.68 15.49 -3.68
C ILE A 198 -15.18 16.65 -4.55
N ILE A 199 -14.51 16.92 -5.68
CA ILE A 199 -14.85 18.02 -6.59
C ILE A 199 -15.51 17.53 -7.89
N GLY A 200 -15.62 16.22 -8.08
CA GLY A 200 -16.31 15.60 -9.21
C GLY A 200 -16.12 14.09 -9.30
N PRO A 201 -16.18 13.48 -10.50
CA PRO A 201 -16.13 12.03 -10.67
C PRO A 201 -14.82 11.38 -10.19
N THR A 202 -14.89 10.07 -10.00
CA THR A 202 -13.76 9.17 -9.71
C THR A 202 -13.89 7.92 -10.56
#